data_AF-A0A7C2KI23-F1
#
_entry.id   AF-A0A7C2KI23-F1
#
_cell.length_a   1.000
_cell.length_b   1.000
_cell.length_c   1.000
_cell.angle_alpha   90.00
_cell.angle_beta   90.00
_cell.angle_gamma   90.00
#
_symmetry.space_group_name_H-M   'P 1'
#
loop_
_entity.id
_entity.type
_entity.pdbx_description
1 polymer ?
#
loop_
_entity_poly.entity_id
_entity_poly.type
_entity_poly.pdbx_seq_one_letter_code
_entity_poly.pdbx_strand_id
1 'polypeptide(L)'
;MVHFLLVTSKLILKGYKIMKKSLALLLTILMLAMFAFTTCSSSDKTKPMVMKKHKKGAGLGHDYRTFYTNGKIKYGRIGDSYKAKLVMYLAGNQFMVIEELIQDFQKKYPKIRSIYVETIPPGQIFKGQLLKQGIINGQKTSMNPDLFASVNLKHLKKLKAKGKMKKYMIYVHNKLELMVAKGNPKHIKGPKDLARDDIVQSHPNPLTEGIFKFYGSKMLKMLKIYKKVTGGKMCRSCWAVPGKTWFTSRHHRETPYRIEH
;
A
#
# COMPACT_ATOMS: atom_id res chain seq x y z
N MET A 1 -14.03 -2.64 -13.97
CA MET A 1 -13.37 -1.46 -13.37
C MET A 1 -11.87 -1.53 -13.62
N VAL A 2 -11.18 -0.39 -13.85
CA VAL A 2 -9.72 -0.31 -14.08
C VAL A 2 -9.07 0.62 -13.08
N HIS A 3 -7.89 0.28 -12.60
CA HIS A 3 -7.28 0.89 -11.43
C HIS A 3 -5.78 1.05 -11.61
N PHE A 4 -5.24 2.22 -11.29
CA PHE A 4 -3.79 2.41 -11.28
C PHE A 4 -3.22 1.79 -10.00
N LEU A 5 -2.43 0.72 -10.12
CA LEU A 5 -1.68 0.16 -9.00
C LEU A 5 -0.20 0.06 -9.35
N LEU A 6 0.62 0.37 -8.37
CA LEU A 6 2.02 0.04 -8.38
C LEU A 6 2.18 -1.37 -7.79
N VAL A 7 2.40 -2.38 -8.63
CA VAL A 7 2.81 -3.72 -8.18
C VAL A 7 4.33 -3.79 -8.26
N THR A 8 4.99 -4.03 -7.12
CA THR A 8 6.44 -4.23 -7.07
C THR A 8 6.84 -5.45 -7.92
N SER A 9 7.89 -5.27 -8.72
CA SER A 9 8.29 -6.17 -9.80
C SER A 9 8.79 -7.55 -9.33
N LYS A 10 8.32 -8.57 -10.06
CA LYS A 10 8.84 -9.93 -10.38
C LYS A 10 9.49 -10.85 -9.34
N LEU A 11 9.85 -10.46 -8.11
CA LEU A 11 10.53 -11.38 -7.17
C LEU A 11 9.65 -12.07 -6.12
N ILE A 12 8.36 -11.71 -5.95
CA ILE A 12 7.57 -12.18 -4.78
C ILE A 12 6.33 -13.03 -5.16
N LEU A 13 5.83 -12.95 -6.39
CA LEU A 13 4.58 -13.64 -6.76
C LEU A 13 4.74 -15.13 -7.16
N LYS A 14 5.94 -15.59 -7.53
CA LYS A 14 6.15 -17.02 -7.82
C LYS A 14 6.27 -17.89 -6.56
N GLY A 15 6.86 -17.37 -5.47
CA GLY A 15 6.94 -18.08 -4.18
C GLY A 15 5.60 -18.15 -3.43
N TYR A 16 4.80 -17.08 -3.48
CA TYR A 16 3.55 -16.97 -2.71
C TYR A 16 2.45 -17.95 -3.12
N LYS A 17 2.39 -18.29 -4.42
CA LYS A 17 1.33 -19.17 -4.95
C LYS A 17 1.60 -20.65 -4.69
N ILE A 18 2.86 -21.03 -4.49
CA ILE A 18 3.30 -22.41 -4.28
C ILE A 18 3.09 -22.80 -2.81
N MET A 19 3.37 -21.88 -1.87
CA MET A 19 3.27 -22.16 -0.42
C MET A 19 1.81 -22.24 0.09
N LYS A 20 0.88 -21.47 -0.48
CA LYS A 20 -0.56 -21.54 -0.11
C LYS A 20 -1.28 -22.79 -0.65
N LYS A 21 -0.83 -23.36 -1.78
CA LYS A 21 -1.42 -24.61 -2.31
C LYS A 21 -1.06 -25.80 -1.45
N SER A 22 0.16 -25.87 -0.92
CA SER A 22 0.59 -26.97 -0.04
C SER A 22 -0.08 -26.93 1.34
N LEU A 23 -0.40 -25.75 1.87
CA LEU A 23 -1.09 -25.63 3.16
C LEU A 23 -2.61 -25.87 3.05
N ALA A 24 -3.23 -25.48 1.95
CA ALA A 24 -4.65 -25.76 1.69
C ALA A 24 -4.93 -27.25 1.45
N LEU A 25 -3.99 -27.98 0.83
CA LEU A 25 -4.11 -29.42 0.59
C LEU A 25 -3.98 -30.24 1.88
N LEU A 26 -3.20 -29.76 2.87
CA LEU A 26 -3.08 -30.41 4.18
C LEU A 26 -4.33 -30.19 5.07
N LEU A 27 -5.02 -29.05 4.94
CA LEU A 27 -6.23 -28.76 5.74
C LEU A 27 -7.50 -29.45 5.21
N THR A 28 -7.58 -29.77 3.92
CA THR A 28 -8.73 -30.53 3.37
C THR A 28 -8.69 -32.01 3.72
N ILE A 29 -7.51 -32.58 4.03
CA ILE A 29 -7.39 -33.98 4.45
C ILE A 29 -7.79 -34.16 5.93
N LEU A 30 -7.72 -33.09 6.75
CA LEU A 30 -8.04 -33.16 8.17
C LEU A 30 -9.51 -32.84 8.53
N MET A 31 -10.35 -32.46 7.55
CA MET A 31 -11.74 -32.06 7.78
C MET A 31 -12.79 -33.02 7.21
N LEU A 32 -12.40 -34.25 6.85
CA LEU A 32 -13.33 -35.29 6.36
C LEU A 32 -13.72 -36.33 7.42
N ALA A 33 -13.32 -36.15 8.68
CA ALA A 33 -13.80 -36.94 9.79
C ALA A 33 -14.32 -35.99 10.86
N MET A 34 -15.63 -35.70 10.83
CA MET A 34 -16.48 -35.39 11.99
C MET A 34 -17.85 -34.88 11.53
N PHE A 35 -18.85 -35.72 11.81
CA PHE A 35 -20.28 -35.46 12.00
C PHE A 35 -21.24 -35.38 10.80
N ALA A 36 -22.13 -36.37 10.84
CA ALA A 36 -23.34 -36.55 10.06
C ALA A 36 -24.57 -36.01 10.83
N PHE A 37 -25.63 -35.74 10.06
CA PHE A 37 -27.05 -35.53 10.41
C PHE A 37 -27.42 -34.43 11.43
N THR A 38 -28.18 -33.42 10.97
CA THR A 38 -29.62 -33.25 11.28
C THR A 38 -30.22 -32.20 10.33
N THR A 39 -31.45 -32.43 9.87
CA THR A 39 -32.22 -31.64 8.88
C THR A 39 -33.11 -30.56 9.52
N CYS A 40 -33.50 -29.58 8.69
CA CYS A 40 -34.86 -29.01 8.52
C CYS A 40 -34.98 -27.46 8.57
N SER A 41 -35.29 -26.90 7.40
CA SER A 41 -36.34 -25.92 7.00
C SER A 41 -36.44 -24.46 7.50
N SER A 42 -36.34 -23.58 6.49
CA SER A 42 -37.23 -22.48 6.03
C SER A 42 -37.47 -21.14 6.77
N SER A 43 -37.37 -20.11 5.92
CA SER A 43 -38.19 -18.88 5.74
C SER A 43 -37.97 -17.62 6.60
N ASP A 44 -37.37 -16.63 5.92
CA ASP A 44 -37.93 -15.31 5.60
C ASP A 44 -38.23 -14.30 6.72
N LYS A 45 -37.55 -13.13 6.66
CA LYS A 45 -38.17 -11.81 6.47
C LYS A 45 -37.12 -10.69 6.57
N THR A 46 -37.13 -9.84 5.55
CA THR A 46 -36.38 -8.59 5.38
C THR A 46 -36.65 -7.59 6.52
N LYS A 47 -35.58 -7.12 7.18
CA LYS A 47 -35.58 -5.92 8.03
C LYS A 47 -34.67 -4.85 7.41
N PRO A 48 -35.03 -3.55 7.48
CA PRO A 48 -34.24 -2.49 6.87
C PRO A 48 -32.92 -2.35 7.63
N MET A 49 -31.81 -2.52 6.94
CA MET A 49 -30.47 -2.36 7.50
C MET A 49 -30.19 -0.86 7.69
N VAL A 50 -30.39 -0.39 8.92
CA VAL A 50 -29.93 0.91 9.40
C VAL A 50 -28.43 1.00 9.10
N MET A 51 -28.03 1.93 8.21
CA MET A 51 -26.64 2.15 7.85
C MET A 51 -25.83 2.55 9.09
N LYS A 52 -25.14 1.57 9.68
CA LYS A 52 -24.10 1.81 10.68
C LYS A 52 -23.03 2.69 10.04
N LYS A 53 -22.86 3.87 10.63
CA LYS A 53 -21.79 4.84 10.42
C LYS A 53 -20.43 4.13 10.43
N HIS A 54 -19.88 3.79 9.25
CA HIS A 54 -18.54 3.21 9.13
C HIS A 54 -17.46 4.24 9.51
N LYS A 55 -17.21 4.41 10.82
CA LYS A 55 -15.96 4.97 11.34
C LYS A 55 -14.98 3.81 11.57
N LYS A 56 -13.76 3.98 11.03
CA LYS A 56 -12.53 3.15 11.15
C LYS A 56 -12.42 1.95 10.20
N GLY A 57 -11.89 2.19 8.99
CA GLY A 57 -11.64 1.11 8.03
C GLY A 57 -10.59 1.39 6.95
N ALA A 58 -9.64 2.31 7.18
CA ALA A 58 -8.57 2.60 6.21
C ALA A 58 -7.16 2.46 6.80
N GLY A 59 -7.00 1.73 7.93
CA GLY A 59 -5.72 1.45 8.59
C GLY A 59 -4.85 2.68 8.89
N LEU A 60 -5.47 3.82 9.19
CA LEU A 60 -4.84 5.14 9.32
C LEU A 60 -3.79 5.21 10.46
N GLY A 61 -3.70 4.20 11.33
CA GLY A 61 -2.71 4.11 12.41
C GLY A 61 -1.61 3.06 12.20
N HIS A 62 -1.59 2.35 11.07
CA HIS A 62 -0.70 1.21 10.87
C HIS A 62 0.62 1.58 10.17
N ASP A 63 0.76 2.85 9.77
CA ASP A 63 1.95 3.32 9.07
C ASP A 63 3.21 3.30 9.95
N TYR A 64 3.03 3.26 11.28
CA TYR A 64 4.09 3.19 12.31
C TYR A 64 3.97 1.87 13.07
N ARG A 65 4.98 1.00 12.96
CA ARG A 65 4.97 -0.37 13.49
C ARG A 65 6.27 -0.67 14.23
N THR A 66 6.16 -1.32 15.38
CA THR A 66 7.30 -1.90 16.09
C THR A 66 7.14 -3.41 16.13
N PHE A 67 8.05 -4.12 15.50
CA PHE A 67 8.08 -5.57 15.40
C PHE A 67 9.01 -6.16 16.46
N TYR A 68 8.58 -7.23 17.11
CA TYR A 68 9.35 -7.96 18.11
C TYR A 68 9.60 -9.39 17.64
N THR A 69 10.71 -9.97 18.07
CA THR A 69 11.14 -11.33 17.66
C THR A 69 10.16 -12.44 18.02
N ASN A 70 9.25 -12.21 18.96
CA ASN A 70 8.16 -13.13 19.31
C ASN A 70 6.92 -12.99 18.40
N GLY A 71 7.03 -12.28 17.27
CA GLY A 71 5.93 -12.05 16.32
C GLY A 71 4.98 -10.92 16.71
N LYS A 72 5.10 -10.34 17.91
CA LYS A 72 4.24 -9.22 18.32
C LYS A 72 4.51 -7.97 17.48
N ILE A 73 3.44 -7.29 17.07
CA ILE A 73 3.50 -5.99 16.40
C ILE A 73 2.76 -4.96 17.26
N LYS A 74 3.42 -3.84 17.57
CA LYS A 74 2.78 -2.68 18.20
C LYS A 74 2.64 -1.56 17.18
N TYR A 75 1.51 -0.88 17.18
CA TYR A 75 1.22 0.20 16.24
C TYR A 75 1.28 1.57 16.94
N GLY A 76 1.68 2.61 16.20
CA GLY A 76 1.56 4.01 16.63
C GLY A 76 2.54 4.50 17.70
N ARG A 77 3.53 3.69 18.11
CA ARG A 77 4.50 4.05 19.16
C ARG A 77 5.69 4.82 18.60
N ILE A 78 5.51 6.11 18.31
CA ILE A 78 6.53 6.94 17.64
C ILE A 78 7.85 6.99 18.41
N GLY A 79 7.79 7.01 19.75
CA GLY A 79 8.98 6.98 20.60
C GLY A 79 9.85 5.72 20.48
N ASP A 80 9.33 4.63 19.92
CA ASP A 80 10.13 3.43 19.65
C ASP A 80 11.21 3.73 18.57
N SER A 81 11.08 4.80 17.78
CA SER A 81 12.13 5.30 16.86
C SER A 81 13.45 5.68 17.54
N TYR A 82 13.46 5.90 18.87
CA TYR A 82 14.68 6.16 19.65
C TYR A 82 15.20 4.93 20.40
N LYS A 83 14.39 3.87 20.51
CA LYS A 83 14.64 2.73 21.42
C LYS A 83 14.79 1.40 20.71
N ALA A 84 14.24 1.26 19.50
CA ALA A 84 14.33 0.04 18.73
C ALA A 84 15.79 -0.28 18.37
N LYS A 85 16.10 -1.58 18.23
CA LYS A 85 17.45 -2.03 17.83
C LYS A 85 17.76 -1.79 16.35
N LEU A 86 16.72 -1.59 15.55
CA LEU A 86 16.82 -1.16 14.16
C LEU A 86 15.65 -0.22 13.84
N VAL A 87 15.93 0.89 13.19
CA VAL A 87 14.97 1.94 12.84
C VAL A 87 14.95 2.14 11.32
N MET A 88 13.81 1.90 10.68
CA MET A 88 13.67 1.92 9.23
C MET A 88 12.57 2.87 8.78
N TYR A 89 12.89 3.87 7.97
CA TYR A 89 11.91 4.75 7.35
C TYR A 89 11.80 4.43 5.85
N LEU A 90 10.61 4.00 5.42
CA LEU A 90 10.39 3.40 4.12
C LEU A 90 9.32 4.14 3.33
N ALA A 91 9.33 3.94 2.01
CA ALA A 91 8.26 4.43 1.15
C ALA A 91 6.95 3.67 1.40
N GLY A 92 5.83 4.40 1.41
CA GLY A 92 4.50 3.81 1.68
C GLY A 92 4.09 2.65 0.78
N ASN A 93 4.60 2.54 -0.45
CA ASN A 93 4.35 1.40 -1.34
C ASN A 93 4.98 0.08 -0.84
N GLN A 94 5.82 0.11 0.19
CA GLN A 94 6.42 -1.07 0.82
C GLN A 94 5.61 -1.58 2.02
N PHE A 95 4.55 -0.87 2.38
CA PHE A 95 3.70 -1.18 3.53
C PHE A 95 3.27 -2.66 3.57
N MET A 96 2.89 -3.20 2.41
CA MET A 96 2.31 -4.54 2.28
C MET A 96 3.31 -5.67 2.49
N VAL A 97 4.57 -5.50 2.09
CA VAL A 97 5.59 -6.57 2.11
C VAL A 97 6.42 -6.56 3.39
N ILE A 98 6.50 -5.42 4.07
CA ILE A 98 7.51 -5.23 5.12
C ILE A 98 7.26 -6.08 6.37
N GLU A 99 6.02 -6.46 6.65
CA GLU A 99 5.70 -7.29 7.82
C GLU A 99 6.33 -8.68 7.72
N GLU A 100 6.07 -9.38 6.61
CA GLU A 100 6.66 -10.68 6.33
C GLU A 100 8.19 -10.61 6.24
N LEU A 101 8.71 -9.59 5.53
CA LEU A 101 10.15 -9.38 5.40
C LEU A 101 10.84 -9.21 6.77
N ILE A 102 10.22 -8.46 7.68
CA ILE A 102 10.77 -8.24 9.02
C ILE A 102 10.68 -9.49 9.88
N GLN A 103 9.57 -10.22 9.81
CA GLN A 103 9.43 -11.47 10.56
C GLN A 103 10.49 -12.47 10.12
N ASP A 104 10.72 -12.64 8.82
CA ASP A 104 11.76 -13.53 8.31
C ASP A 104 13.18 -13.04 8.65
N PHE A 105 13.40 -11.73 8.58
CA PHE A 105 14.66 -11.14 9.04
C PHE A 105 14.91 -11.41 10.54
N GLN A 106 13.91 -11.24 11.40
CA GLN A 106 14.04 -11.47 12.84
C GLN A 106 14.25 -12.95 13.20
N LYS A 107 13.67 -13.88 12.43
CA LYS A 107 13.98 -15.33 12.57
C LYS A 107 15.46 -15.60 12.30
N LYS A 108 16.04 -14.97 11.28
CA LYS A 108 17.46 -15.11 10.93
C LYS A 108 18.40 -14.35 11.88
N TYR A 109 17.93 -13.26 12.47
CA TYR A 109 18.71 -12.37 13.34
C TYR A 109 18.02 -12.10 14.69
N PRO A 110 17.86 -13.11 15.56
CA PRO A 110 17.07 -13.01 16.80
C PRO A 110 17.65 -12.03 17.83
N LYS A 111 18.93 -11.62 17.68
CA LYS A 111 19.56 -10.59 18.52
C LYS A 111 18.94 -9.19 18.29
N ILE A 112 18.31 -8.95 17.14
CA ILE A 112 17.62 -7.69 16.82
C ILE A 112 16.19 -7.78 17.35
N ARG A 113 16.06 -7.63 18.68
CA ARG A 113 14.83 -7.88 19.45
C ARG A 113 13.66 -6.96 19.08
N SER A 114 13.92 -5.78 18.52
CA SER A 114 12.90 -4.81 18.15
C SER A 114 13.28 -4.03 16.90
N ILE A 115 12.34 -3.87 15.98
CA ILE A 115 12.50 -3.11 14.74
C ILE A 115 11.36 -2.11 14.62
N TYR A 116 11.67 -0.81 14.60
CA TYR A 116 10.69 0.24 14.34
C TYR A 116 10.66 0.57 12.84
N VAL A 117 9.47 0.61 12.28
CA VAL A 117 9.24 0.94 10.87
C VAL A 117 8.19 2.01 10.70
N GLU A 118 8.52 2.97 9.85
CA GLU A 118 7.61 3.96 9.32
C GLU A 118 7.42 3.76 7.81
N THR A 119 6.17 3.81 7.34
CA THR A 119 5.80 3.61 5.93
C THR A 119 4.89 4.73 5.43
N ILE A 120 5.44 5.94 5.33
CA ILE A 120 4.73 7.13 4.82
C ILE A 120 5.39 7.69 3.54
N PRO A 121 4.85 8.73 2.89
CA PRO A 121 5.48 9.34 1.71
C PRO A 121 6.93 9.79 1.96
N PRO A 122 7.92 9.34 1.16
CA PRO A 122 9.35 9.65 1.39
C PRO A 122 9.68 11.15 1.39
N GLY A 123 8.91 11.97 0.68
CA GLY A 123 9.08 13.43 0.72
C GLY A 123 8.74 14.03 2.09
N GLN A 124 7.76 13.45 2.80
CA GLN A 124 7.41 13.85 4.16
C GLN A 124 8.49 13.42 5.16
N ILE A 125 8.98 12.17 5.06
CA ILE A 125 10.11 11.70 5.87
C ILE A 125 11.34 12.60 5.65
N PHE A 126 11.74 12.77 4.39
CA PHE A 126 12.94 13.52 4.03
C PHE A 126 12.89 14.98 4.52
N LYS A 127 11.83 15.73 4.17
CA LYS A 127 11.72 17.15 4.51
C LYS A 127 11.31 17.39 5.96
N GLY A 128 10.49 16.50 6.51
CA GLY A 128 9.82 16.68 7.79
C GLY A 128 10.54 16.06 8.97
N GLN A 129 11.38 15.03 8.75
CA GLN A 129 11.99 14.25 9.84
C GLN A 129 13.52 14.15 9.73
N LEU A 130 14.08 14.05 8.52
CA LEU A 130 15.53 13.88 8.35
C LEU A 130 16.28 15.21 8.22
N LEU A 131 15.64 16.20 7.59
CA LEU A 131 16.20 17.55 7.46
C LEU A 131 15.87 18.49 8.61
N LYS A 132 14.89 18.13 9.45
CA LYS A 132 14.49 18.86 10.67
C LYS A 132 13.81 17.89 11.64
N GLN A 133 13.65 18.29 12.90
CA GLN A 133 12.99 17.47 13.92
C GLN A 133 11.54 17.18 13.55
N GLY A 134 11.24 15.92 13.24
CA GLY A 134 9.88 15.48 12.95
C GLY A 134 9.03 15.37 14.21
N ILE A 135 7.75 15.76 14.09
CA ILE A 135 6.72 15.60 15.11
C ILE A 135 5.56 14.85 14.47
N ILE A 136 5.18 13.71 15.06
CA ILE A 136 4.08 12.86 14.62
C ILE A 136 3.17 12.70 15.83
N ASN A 137 1.90 13.11 15.70
CA ASN A 137 0.91 13.05 16.79
C ASN A 137 1.41 13.69 18.10
N GLY A 138 2.07 14.84 18.01
CA GLY A 138 2.64 15.56 19.16
C GLY A 138 3.95 14.97 19.71
N GLN A 139 4.40 13.82 19.22
CA GLN A 139 5.63 13.18 19.67
C GLN A 139 6.78 13.37 18.67
N LYS A 140 7.98 13.69 19.16
CA LYS A 140 9.19 13.73 18.34
C LYS A 140 9.54 12.33 17.82
N THR A 141 10.05 12.25 16.59
CA THR A 141 10.60 11.02 16.00
C THR A 141 12.10 11.16 15.75
N SER A 142 12.84 10.05 15.77
CA SER A 142 14.29 10.08 15.52
C SER A 142 14.62 10.69 14.15
N MET A 143 15.64 11.55 14.11
CA MET A 143 16.12 12.16 12.86
C MET A 143 17.16 11.30 12.13
N ASN A 144 17.67 10.24 12.78
CA ASN A 144 18.78 9.42 12.30
C ASN A 144 18.37 7.94 12.28
N PRO A 145 17.46 7.52 11.38
CA PRO A 145 17.15 6.10 11.23
C PRO A 145 18.38 5.35 10.69
N ASP A 146 18.48 4.07 11.01
CA ASP A 146 19.52 3.19 10.47
C ASP A 146 19.36 2.98 8.96
N LEU A 147 18.11 2.98 8.49
CA LEU A 147 17.78 2.82 7.09
C LEU A 147 16.70 3.81 6.65
N PHE A 148 16.96 4.49 5.53
CA PHE A 148 15.98 5.31 4.84
C PHE A 148 15.86 4.86 3.37
N ALA A 149 14.67 4.46 2.97
CA ALA A 149 14.35 4.11 1.58
C ALA A 149 13.46 5.17 0.94
N SER A 150 13.87 5.64 -0.24
CA SER A 150 13.17 6.67 -0.99
C SER A 150 12.98 6.24 -2.44
N VAL A 151 11.82 6.53 -3.01
CA VAL A 151 11.55 6.38 -4.45
C VAL A 151 12.18 7.49 -5.30
N ASN A 152 12.87 8.44 -4.66
CA ASN A 152 13.54 9.56 -5.32
C ASN A 152 15.03 9.59 -4.93
N LEU A 153 15.90 9.32 -5.92
CA LEU A 153 17.36 9.30 -5.76
C LEU A 153 17.92 10.66 -5.32
N LYS A 154 17.25 11.78 -5.66
CA LYS A 154 17.68 13.12 -5.24
C LYS A 154 17.64 13.28 -3.71
N HIS A 155 16.74 12.59 -3.00
CA HIS A 155 16.74 12.61 -1.53
C HIS A 155 18.03 11.99 -0.98
N LEU A 156 18.42 10.82 -1.50
CA LEU A 156 19.60 10.08 -1.04
C LEU A 156 20.89 10.85 -1.34
N LYS A 157 21.02 11.39 -2.57
CA LYS A 157 22.14 12.27 -2.96
C LYS A 157 22.27 13.47 -2.01
N LYS A 158 21.16 14.12 -1.66
CA LYS A 158 21.16 15.27 -0.75
C LYS A 158 21.51 14.90 0.69
N LEU A 159 21.07 13.75 1.20
CA LEU A 159 21.48 13.27 2.52
C LEU A 159 22.97 12.94 2.57
N LYS A 160 23.51 12.30 1.53
CA LYS A 160 24.95 12.00 1.40
C LYS A 160 25.79 13.27 1.36
N ALA A 161 25.39 14.26 0.55
CA ALA A 161 26.06 15.55 0.46
C ALA A 161 26.05 16.33 1.79
N LYS A 162 25.04 16.14 2.64
CA LYS A 162 24.94 16.74 3.98
C LYS A 162 25.63 15.93 5.08
N GLY A 163 26.36 14.86 4.76
CA GLY A 163 26.99 13.98 5.76
C GLY A 163 26.00 13.16 6.60
N LYS A 164 24.71 13.18 6.29
CA LYS A 164 23.65 12.46 7.03
C LYS A 164 23.43 11.02 6.56
N MET A 165 24.17 10.57 5.56
CA MET A 165 24.06 9.22 4.99
C MET A 165 25.43 8.72 4.55
N LYS A 166 25.83 7.53 5.00
CA LYS A 166 27.13 6.94 4.66
C LYS A 166 27.17 6.42 3.22
N LYS A 167 26.15 5.68 2.79
CA LYS A 167 26.06 5.08 1.44
C LYS A 167 24.60 4.98 0.98
N TYR A 168 24.38 4.90 -0.32
CA TYR A 168 23.08 4.59 -0.91
C TYR A 168 23.25 3.66 -2.12
N MET A 169 22.22 2.89 -2.43
CA MET A 169 22.16 2.01 -3.58
C MET A 169 20.74 1.93 -4.11
N ILE A 170 20.59 1.55 -5.39
CA ILE A 170 19.31 1.16 -5.96
C ILE A 170 19.14 -0.33 -5.68
N TYR A 171 18.03 -0.72 -5.05
CA TYR A 171 17.76 -2.12 -4.70
C TYR A 171 16.49 -2.68 -5.35
N VAL A 172 15.63 -1.83 -5.91
CA VAL A 172 14.39 -2.25 -6.55
C VAL A 172 13.95 -1.23 -7.60
N HIS A 173 13.36 -1.73 -8.69
CA HIS A 173 12.67 -0.92 -9.69
C HIS A 173 11.18 -1.20 -9.65
N ASN A 174 10.39 -0.18 -9.96
CA ASN A 174 8.95 -0.30 -10.02
C ASN A 174 8.43 0.00 -11.42
N LYS A 175 7.31 -0.61 -11.77
CA LYS A 175 6.65 -0.42 -13.06
C LYS A 175 5.21 0.00 -12.80
N LEU A 176 4.72 0.95 -13.59
CA LEU A 176 3.30 1.29 -13.57
C LEU A 176 2.50 0.15 -14.18
N GLU A 177 1.46 -0.27 -13.48
CA GLU A 177 0.57 -1.34 -13.93
C GLU A 177 -0.89 -0.90 -13.82
N LEU A 178 -1.72 -1.50 -14.68
CA LEU A 178 -3.18 -1.38 -14.61
C LEU A 178 -3.74 -2.62 -13.91
N MET A 179 -4.34 -2.40 -12.76
CA MET A 179 -5.16 -3.40 -12.11
C MET A 179 -6.55 -3.42 -12.78
N VAL A 180 -7.00 -4.60 -13.15
CA VAL A 180 -8.31 -4.84 -13.79
C VAL A 180 -9.08 -5.88 -12.99
N ALA A 181 -10.41 -5.84 -13.09
CA ALA A 181 -11.26 -6.85 -12.45
C ALA A 181 -10.89 -8.26 -12.93
N LYS A 182 -11.13 -9.27 -12.08
CA LYS A 182 -10.84 -10.67 -12.38
C LYS A 182 -11.47 -11.08 -13.72
N GLY A 183 -10.69 -11.75 -14.57
CA GLY A 183 -11.11 -12.14 -15.93
C GLY A 183 -10.98 -11.05 -16.98
N ASN A 184 -10.65 -9.80 -16.61
CA ASN A 184 -10.56 -8.65 -17.51
C ASN A 184 -11.79 -8.51 -18.44
N PRO A 185 -13.01 -8.38 -17.88
CA PRO A 185 -14.27 -8.43 -18.66
C PRO A 185 -14.41 -7.30 -19.69
N LYS A 186 -13.59 -6.25 -19.58
CA LYS A 186 -13.57 -5.12 -20.52
C LYS A 186 -12.41 -5.20 -21.52
N HIS A 187 -11.68 -6.30 -21.53
CA HIS A 187 -10.56 -6.58 -22.44
C HIS A 187 -9.55 -5.43 -22.51
N ILE A 188 -9.19 -4.88 -21.36
CA ILE A 188 -8.23 -3.79 -21.24
C ILE A 188 -6.86 -4.30 -21.63
N LYS A 189 -6.26 -3.69 -22.66
CA LYS A 189 -4.94 -4.02 -23.22
C LYS A 189 -3.88 -3.03 -22.77
N GLY A 190 -4.27 -1.78 -22.47
CA GLY A 190 -3.29 -0.80 -21.99
C GLY A 190 -3.87 0.58 -21.68
N PRO A 191 -2.99 1.56 -21.41
CA PRO A 191 -3.40 2.88 -20.94
C PRO A 191 -4.28 3.69 -21.90
N LYS A 192 -4.26 3.38 -23.21
CA LYS A 192 -5.17 4.02 -24.19
C LYS A 192 -6.63 3.68 -23.90
N ASP A 193 -6.91 2.48 -23.40
CA ASP A 193 -8.26 2.02 -23.07
C ASP A 193 -8.87 2.81 -21.90
N LEU A 194 -8.07 3.53 -21.11
CA LEU A 194 -8.56 4.38 -20.03
C LEU A 194 -9.50 5.49 -20.54
N ALA A 195 -9.43 5.83 -21.83
CA ALA A 195 -10.30 6.81 -22.46
C ALA A 195 -11.67 6.28 -22.87
N ARG A 196 -11.90 4.96 -22.80
CA ARG A 196 -13.18 4.33 -23.16
C ARG A 196 -14.30 4.82 -22.26
N ASP A 197 -15.51 4.85 -22.81
CA ASP A 197 -16.70 5.35 -22.11
C ASP A 197 -17.41 4.23 -21.32
N ASP A 198 -17.14 2.97 -21.64
CA ASP A 198 -17.75 1.79 -21.02
C ASP A 198 -17.04 1.29 -19.75
N ILE A 199 -16.12 2.09 -19.19
CA ILE A 199 -15.33 1.72 -18.01
C ILE A 199 -15.49 2.73 -16.87
N VAL A 200 -15.61 2.19 -15.66
CA VAL A 200 -15.40 2.93 -14.41
C VAL A 200 -13.96 2.68 -13.95
N GLN A 201 -13.29 3.72 -13.47
CA GLN A 201 -11.89 3.65 -13.09
C GLN A 201 -11.55 4.52 -11.88
N SER A 202 -10.46 4.18 -11.20
CA SER A 202 -9.88 5.08 -10.19
C SER A 202 -8.39 5.32 -10.40
N HIS A 203 -7.98 6.53 -10.07
CA HIS A 203 -6.60 7.01 -10.14
C HIS A 203 -6.15 7.55 -8.78
N PRO A 204 -4.85 7.47 -8.45
CA PRO A 204 -4.29 8.21 -7.31
C PRO A 204 -4.59 9.70 -7.46
N ASN A 205 -4.89 10.40 -6.36
CA ASN A 205 -5.24 11.82 -6.45
C ASN A 205 -4.03 12.68 -6.87
N PRO A 206 -4.23 13.70 -7.73
CA PRO A 206 -3.13 14.51 -8.25
C PRO A 206 -2.50 15.48 -7.23
N LEU A 207 -3.17 15.70 -6.09
CA LEU A 207 -2.73 16.67 -5.08
C LEU A 207 -1.59 16.12 -4.21
N THR A 208 -1.74 14.89 -3.73
CA THR A 208 -0.87 14.30 -2.70
C THR A 208 -0.14 13.04 -3.14
N GLU A 209 -0.65 12.33 -4.17
CA GLU A 209 -0.08 11.05 -4.61
C GLU A 209 0.93 11.25 -5.75
N GLY A 210 2.22 11.19 -5.40
CA GLY A 210 3.32 11.43 -6.33
C GLY A 210 3.29 10.53 -7.58
N ILE A 211 2.78 9.31 -7.46
CA ILE A 211 2.66 8.36 -8.58
C ILE A 211 1.81 8.93 -9.71
N PHE A 212 0.66 9.52 -9.41
CA PHE A 212 -0.19 10.13 -10.44
C PHE A 212 0.33 11.50 -10.84
N LYS A 213 0.77 12.31 -9.86
CA LYS A 213 1.32 13.65 -10.15
C LYS A 213 2.48 13.62 -11.13
N PHE A 214 3.44 12.71 -10.96
CA PHE A 214 4.66 12.69 -11.76
C PHE A 214 4.63 11.73 -12.94
N TYR A 215 3.88 10.63 -12.85
CA TYR A 215 3.89 9.59 -13.89
C TYR A 215 2.54 9.39 -14.55
N GLY A 216 1.47 9.13 -13.78
CA GLY A 216 0.14 8.87 -14.34
C GLY A 216 -0.40 10.04 -15.18
N SER A 217 -0.32 11.27 -14.65
CA SER A 217 -0.75 12.48 -15.37
C SER A 217 0.07 12.72 -16.63
N LYS A 218 1.40 12.51 -16.58
CA LYS A 218 2.29 12.65 -17.75
C LYS A 218 1.95 11.61 -18.82
N MET A 219 1.78 10.35 -18.43
CA MET A 219 1.38 9.26 -19.32
C MET A 219 0.04 9.60 -20.02
N LEU A 220 -0.98 10.01 -19.27
CA LEU A 220 -2.27 10.40 -19.84
C LEU A 220 -2.17 11.62 -20.78
N LYS A 221 -1.29 12.59 -20.48
CA LYS A 221 -1.03 13.75 -21.34
C LYS A 221 -0.30 13.35 -22.63
N MET A 222 0.72 12.50 -22.55
CA MET A 222 1.44 11.96 -23.71
C MET A 222 0.50 11.20 -24.66
N LEU A 223 -0.47 10.47 -24.09
CA LEU A 223 -1.49 9.77 -24.85
C LEU A 223 -2.64 10.66 -25.32
N LYS A 224 -2.62 11.97 -25.01
CA LYS A 224 -3.68 12.96 -25.33
C LYS A 224 -5.07 12.61 -24.76
N ILE A 225 -5.13 11.84 -23.68
CA ILE A 225 -6.39 11.41 -23.03
C ILE A 225 -6.62 12.03 -21.66
N TYR A 226 -5.70 12.87 -21.16
CA TYR A 226 -5.78 13.47 -19.82
C TYR A 226 -7.12 14.15 -19.53
N LYS A 227 -7.58 15.05 -20.42
CA LYS A 227 -8.86 15.77 -20.22
C LYS A 227 -10.05 14.80 -20.22
N LYS A 228 -10.09 13.83 -21.14
CA LYS A 228 -11.17 12.82 -21.21
C LYS A 228 -11.22 11.93 -19.97
N VAL A 229 -10.06 11.52 -19.46
CA VAL A 229 -9.98 10.63 -18.29
C VAL A 229 -10.26 11.37 -16.99
N THR A 230 -9.73 12.59 -16.83
CA THR A 230 -9.71 13.29 -15.53
C THR A 230 -10.71 14.44 -15.42
N GLY A 231 -11.32 14.86 -16.52
CA GLY A 231 -12.07 16.12 -16.57
C GLY A 231 -11.20 17.36 -16.30
N GLY A 232 -9.86 17.23 -16.26
CA GLY A 232 -8.96 18.28 -15.80
C GLY A 232 -9.01 18.55 -14.29
N LYS A 233 -9.74 17.73 -13.52
CA LYS A 233 -10.00 17.98 -12.09
C LYS A 233 -8.75 17.76 -11.24
N MET A 234 -8.62 18.55 -10.17
CA MET A 234 -7.53 18.45 -9.20
C MET A 234 -8.12 18.34 -7.78
N CYS A 235 -8.51 17.12 -7.37
CA CYS A 235 -9.11 16.90 -6.05
C CYS A 235 -8.72 15.54 -5.47
N ARG A 236 -9.01 15.35 -4.17
CA ARG A 236 -8.79 14.12 -3.41
C ARG A 236 -10.15 13.58 -2.95
N SER A 237 -10.34 12.26 -3.00
CA SER A 237 -11.59 11.59 -2.58
C SER A 237 -12.81 12.14 -3.32
N CYS A 238 -12.76 12.14 -4.64
CA CYS A 238 -13.76 12.82 -5.46
C CYS A 238 -13.94 12.14 -6.82
N TRP A 239 -15.11 12.31 -7.43
CA TRP A 239 -15.30 12.03 -8.85
C TRP A 239 -14.64 13.13 -9.68
N ALA A 240 -13.59 12.76 -10.41
CA ALA A 240 -12.95 13.56 -11.44
C ALA A 240 -13.91 13.75 -12.63
N VAL A 241 -14.56 12.65 -13.01
CA VAL A 241 -15.69 12.59 -13.94
C VAL A 241 -16.78 11.77 -13.25
N PRO A 242 -17.97 12.33 -12.97
CA PRO A 242 -19.06 11.63 -12.28
C PRO A 242 -19.35 10.25 -12.89
N GLY A 243 -19.44 9.22 -12.04
CA GLY A 243 -19.71 7.83 -12.46
C GLY A 243 -18.59 7.13 -13.23
N LYS A 244 -17.54 7.85 -13.67
CA LYS A 244 -16.52 7.32 -14.57
C LYS A 244 -15.13 7.26 -13.96
N THR A 245 -14.64 8.37 -13.41
CA THR A 245 -13.27 8.46 -12.88
C THR A 245 -13.25 8.97 -11.46
N TRP A 246 -12.77 8.15 -10.54
CA TRP A 246 -12.61 8.51 -9.13
C TRP A 246 -11.15 8.79 -8.77
N PHE A 247 -10.88 9.88 -8.06
CA PHE A 247 -9.58 10.13 -7.43
C PHE A 247 -9.59 9.64 -5.98
N THR A 248 -8.72 8.67 -5.70
CA THR A 248 -8.64 8.00 -4.38
C THR A 248 -8.09 8.94 -3.30
N SER A 249 -8.51 8.74 -2.06
CA SER A 249 -7.87 9.31 -0.86
C SER A 249 -6.43 8.80 -0.68
N ARG A 250 -6.27 7.47 -0.68
CA ARG A 250 -4.99 6.75 -0.61
C ARG A 250 -5.02 5.58 -1.60
N HIS A 251 -4.22 5.67 -2.66
CA HIS A 251 -4.39 4.76 -3.80
C HIS A 251 -4.13 3.30 -3.43
N HIS A 252 -3.05 2.98 -2.73
CA HIS A 252 -2.68 1.58 -2.45
C HIS A 252 -3.63 0.84 -1.48
N ARG A 253 -4.64 1.52 -0.93
CA ARG A 253 -5.68 0.92 -0.07
C ARG A 253 -7.04 0.91 -0.74
N GLU A 254 -7.39 2.03 -1.35
CA GLU A 254 -8.71 2.24 -1.94
C GLU A 254 -8.84 1.62 -3.33
N THR A 255 -7.75 1.60 -4.11
CA THR A 255 -7.72 1.00 -5.44
C THR A 255 -8.07 -0.51 -5.41
N PRO A 256 -7.47 -1.35 -4.54
CA PRO A 256 -7.89 -2.74 -4.40
C PRO A 256 -9.34 -2.86 -3.93
N TYR A 257 -9.74 -2.10 -2.90
CA TYR A 257 -11.11 -2.17 -2.38
C TYR A 257 -12.17 -1.89 -3.45
N ARG A 258 -12.00 -0.81 -4.23
CA ARG A 258 -12.94 -0.40 -5.27
C ARG A 258 -12.97 -1.35 -6.46
N ILE A 259 -11.94 -2.18 -6.70
CA ILE A 259 -12.01 -3.12 -7.81
C ILE A 259 -12.87 -4.35 -7.46
N GLU A 260 -13.01 -4.62 -6.18
CA GLU A 260 -13.76 -5.75 -5.61
C GLU A 260 -15.21 -5.41 -5.29
N HIS A 261 -15.56 -4.11 -5.21
CA HIS A 261 -16.88 -3.58 -4.82
C HIS A 261 -17.32 -2.43 -5.74
#